data_AF-A0A450T8X9-F1
#
_entry.id   AF-A0A450T8X9-F1
#
_cell.length_a   1.000
_cell.length_b   1.000
_cell.length_c   1.000
_cell.angle_alpha   90.00
_cell.angle_beta   90.00
_cell.angle_gamma   90.00
#
_symmetry.space_group_name_H-M   'P 1'
#
loop_
_entity.id
_entity.type
_entity.pdbx_description
1 polymer ?
#
loop_
_entity_poly.entity_id
_entity_poly.type
_entity_poly.pdbx_seq_one_letter_code
_entity_poly.pdbx_strand_id
1 'polypeptide(L)' 'MEERQISFHTVRDLMENGTLTYKDERHCWIFKAYPDRHDNLVCAAAISGTSIVIKTLMTHWREHPE' A
#
# COMPACT_ATOMS: atom_id res chain seq x y z
N MET A 1 7.95 8.27 -5.39
CA MET A 1 7.94 8.22 -3.91
C MET A 1 8.13 9.60 -3.32
N GLU A 2 9.16 10.34 -3.75
CA GLU A 2 9.49 11.70 -3.28
C GLU A 2 8.38 12.73 -3.51
N GLU A 3 7.74 12.75 -4.68
CA GLU A 3 6.61 13.64 -5.01
C GLU A 3 5.42 13.54 -4.04
N ARG A 4 5.24 12.36 -3.43
CA ARG A 4 4.17 12.08 -2.46
C ARG A 4 4.71 11.95 -1.03
N GLN A 5 5.97 12.35 -0.79
CA GLN A 5 6.61 12.28 0.53
C GLN A 5 6.51 10.89 1.16
N ILE A 6 6.62 9.82 0.37
CA ILE A 6 6.60 8.44 0.87
C ILE A 6 8.04 7.98 1.06
N SER A 7 8.42 7.74 2.31
CA SER A 7 9.75 7.24 2.68
C SER A 7 9.83 5.72 2.60
N PHE A 8 11.06 5.17 2.52
CA PHE A 8 11.25 3.72 2.65
C PHE A 8 10.78 3.17 4.00
N HIS A 9 10.88 3.95 5.07
CA HIS A 9 10.34 3.57 6.38
C HIS A 9 8.82 3.40 6.32
N THR A 10 8.11 4.34 5.68
CA THR A 10 6.67 4.25 5.44
C THR A 10 6.32 3.01 4.61
N VAL A 11 7.10 2.68 3.58
CA VAL A 11 6.86 1.47 2.77
C VAL A 11 7.06 0.20 3.59
N ARG A 12 8.12 0.13 4.41
CA ARG A 12 8.37 -1.03 5.29
C ARG A 12 7.22 -1.21 6.28
N ASP A 13 6.84 -0.15 6.97
CA ASP A 13 5.73 -0.18 7.91
C ASP A 13 4.40 -0.54 7.23
N LEU A 14 4.17 -0.09 6.00
CA LEU A 14 3.02 -0.49 5.19
C LEU A 14 3.02 -2.01 4.93
N MET A 15 4.17 -2.59 4.59
CA MET A 15 4.29 -4.05 4.34
C MET A 15 4.11 -4.90 5.59
N GLU A 16 4.58 -4.42 6.73
CA GLU A 16 4.55 -5.18 7.98
C GLU A 16 3.21 -5.03 8.72
N ASN A 17 2.58 -3.85 8.64
CA ASN A 17 1.44 -3.47 9.49
C ASN A 17 0.20 -3.03 8.70
N GLY A 18 0.22 -3.16 7.37
CA GLY A 18 -0.91 -2.79 6.52
C GLY A 18 -1.98 -3.89 6.43
N THR A 19 -3.19 -3.47 6.10
CA THR A 19 -4.29 -4.38 5.75
C THR A 19 -4.06 -4.92 4.35
N LEU A 20 -4.13 -6.24 4.19
CA LEU A 20 -3.92 -6.94 2.94
C LEU A 20 -5.25 -7.39 2.33
N THR A 21 -5.52 -7.02 1.08
CA THR A 21 -6.65 -7.52 0.30
C THR A 21 -6.16 -8.12 -1.00
N TYR A 22 -6.78 -9.23 -1.43
CA TYR A 22 -6.39 -9.93 -2.65
C TYR A 22 -7.39 -9.61 -3.76
N LYS A 23 -6.85 -9.26 -4.93
CA LYS A 23 -7.63 -9.23 -6.17
C LYS A 23 -7.81 -10.64 -6.74
N ASP A 24 -6.72 -11.39 -6.72
CA ASP A 24 -6.60 -12.74 -7.24
C ASP A 24 -5.45 -13.47 -6.53
N GLU A 25 -5.09 -14.67 -7.01
CA GLU A 25 -4.06 -15.53 -6.42
C GLU A 25 -2.69 -14.85 -6.24
N ARG A 26 -2.40 -13.81 -7.03
CA ARG A 26 -1.08 -13.14 -7.03
C ARG A 26 -1.17 -11.65 -6.80
N HIS A 27 -2.22 -10.97 -7.24
CA HIS A 27 -2.33 -9.53 -7.09
C HIS A 27 -3.02 -9.17 -5.77
N CYS A 28 -2.42 -8.23 -5.05
CA CYS A 28 -2.95 -7.75 -3.79
C CYS A 28 -2.77 -6.23 -3.64
N TRP A 29 -3.52 -5.68 -2.69
CA TRP A 29 -3.33 -4.34 -2.17
C TRP A 29 -2.96 -4.43 -0.70
N ILE A 30 -1.99 -3.61 -0.30
CA ILE A 30 -1.64 -3.42 1.10
C ILE A 30 -1.83 -1.96 1.43
N PHE A 31 -2.74 -1.64 2.35
CA PHE A 31 -3.09 -0.27 2.70
C PHE A 31 -3.04 -0.03 4.20
N LYS A 32 -2.65 1.19 4.57
CA LYS A 32 -2.59 1.62 5.97
C LYS A 32 -2.88 3.11 6.07
N ALA A 33 -3.64 3.49 7.10
CA ALA A 33 -3.86 4.88 7.46
C ALA A 33 -2.71 5.41 8.32
N TYR A 34 -2.21 6.59 8.00
CA TYR A 34 -1.14 7.30 8.68
C TYR A 34 -1.69 8.64 9.18
N PRO A 35 -1.93 8.79 10.49
CA PRO A 35 -2.53 9.99 11.06
C PRO A 35 -1.74 11.28 10.76
N ASP A 36 -0.41 11.17 10.68
CA ASP A 36 0.49 12.30 10.47
C ASP A 36 0.60 12.75 9.00
N ARG A 37 -0.27 12.22 8.12
CA ARG A 37 -0.28 12.53 6.68
C ARG A 37 -1.58 13.20 6.26
N HIS A 38 -1.48 14.31 5.53
CA HIS A 38 -2.63 15.01 4.94
C HIS A 38 -3.39 14.16 3.91
N ASP A 39 -2.71 13.20 3.27
CA ASP A 39 -3.25 12.25 2.29
C ASP A 39 -3.56 10.87 2.89
N ASN A 40 -3.74 10.85 4.22
CA ASN A 40 -3.95 9.82 5.25
C ASN A 40 -3.91 8.32 4.90
N LEU A 41 -4.28 7.86 3.72
CA LEU A 41 -4.26 6.46 3.32
C LEU A 41 -3.22 6.21 2.22
N VAL A 42 -2.20 5.43 2.56
CA VAL A 42 -1.22 4.92 1.58
C VAL A 42 -1.59 3.49 1.20
N CYS A 43 -1.60 3.20 -0.09
CA CYS A 43 -1.89 1.88 -0.63
C CYS A 43 -0.78 1.45 -1.61
N ALA A 44 -0.30 0.22 -1.46
CA ALA A 44 0.59 -0.45 -2.38
C ALA A 44 -0.19 -1.47 -3.20
N ALA A 45 -0.19 -1.32 -4.53
CA ALA A 45 -0.57 -2.41 -5.42
C ALA A 45 0.65 -3.31 -5.60
N ALA A 46 0.52 -4.59 -5.23
CA ALA A 46 1.62 -5.53 -5.20
C ALA A 46 1.29 -6.86 -5.88
N ILE A 47 2.35 -7.58 -6.23
CA ILE A 47 2.27 -8.99 -6.62
C ILE A 47 2.94 -9.82 -5.54
N SER A 48 2.19 -10.77 -5.00
CA SER A 48 2.63 -11.78 -4.05
C SER A 48 3.00 -13.08 -4.78
N GLY A 49 4.10 -13.69 -4.36
CA GLY A 49 4.67 -14.93 -4.90
C GLY A 49 5.80 -15.41 -4.00
N THR A 50 6.94 -15.81 -4.57
CA THR A 50 8.18 -16.07 -3.79
C THR A 50 8.77 -14.80 -3.18
N SER A 51 8.32 -13.63 -3.62
CA SER A 51 8.66 -12.31 -3.09
C SER A 51 7.50 -11.37 -3.32
N ILE A 52 7.44 -10.29 -2.54
CA ILE A 52 6.47 -9.21 -2.75
C ILE A 52 7.10 -8.16 -3.67
N VAL A 53 6.44 -7.87 -4.78
CA VAL A 53 6.84 -6.80 -5.70
C VAL A 53 5.81 -5.69 -5.66
N ILE A 54 6.19 -4.53 -5.14
CA ILE A 54 5.35 -3.32 -5.16
C ILE A 54 5.41 -2.72 -6.56
N LYS A 55 4.28 -2.71 -7.26
CA LYS A 55 4.15 -2.10 -8.59
C LYS A 55 3.91 -0.60 -8.51
N THR A 56 3.03 -0.19 -7.60
CA THR A 56 2.58 1.20 -7.50
C THR A 56 2.27 1.55 -6.05
N LEU A 57 2.65 2.76 -5.65
CA LEU A 57 2.21 3.40 -4.40
C LEU A 57 1.21 4.51 -4.72
N MET A 58 0.08 4.50 -4.02
CA MET A 58 -1.04 5.42 -4.19
C MET A 58 -1.35 6.08 -2.85
N THR A 59 -1.84 7.32 -2.89
CA THR A 59 -2.34 8.06 -1.73
C THR A 59 -3.79 8.50 -2.00
N HIS A 60 -4.57 8.79 -0.96
CA HIS A 60 -6.03 9.01 -1.07
C HIS A 60 -6.80 7.82 -1.65
N TRP A 61 -6.29 6.60 -1.47
CA TRP A 61 -7.01 5.40 -1.91
C TRP A 61 -8.31 5.24 -1.08
N ARG A 62 -9.31 4.58 -1.65
CA ARG A 62 -10.49 4.12 -0.92
C ARG A 62 -10.75 2.69 -1.33
N GLU A 63 -11.04 1.85 -0.36
CA GLU A 63 -11.56 0.52 -0.64
C GLU A 63 -12.92 0.69 -1.33
N HIS A 64 -13.02 0.22 -2.57
CA HIS A 64 -14.29 0.10 -3.25
C HIS A 64 -14.83 -1.30 -2.95
N PRO A 65 -15.86 -1.46 -2.11
CA PRO A 65 -16.62 -2.69 -2.09
C PRO A 65 -17.33 -2.80 -3.46
N GLU A 66 -17.13 -3.94 -4.15
CA GLU A 66 -17.96 -4.32 -5.29
C GLU A 66 -19.41 -4.57 -4.87
#